data_AF-A0A5J4PUL7-F1
#
_entry.id   AF-A0A5J4PUL7-F1
#
_cell.length_a   1.000
_cell.length_b   1.000
_cell.length_c   1.000
_cell.angle_alpha   90.00
_cell.angle_beta   90.00
_cell.angle_gamma   90.00
#
_symmetry.space_group_name_H-M   'P 1'
#
loop_
_entity.id
_entity.type
_entity.pdbx_description
1 polymer ?
#
loop_
_entity_poly.entity_id
_entity_poly.type
_entity_poly.pdbx_seq_one_letter_code
_entity_poly.pdbx_strand_id
1 'polypeptide(L)' 'MNITITLHCPDCQSIKIKKNGKKVSSKQNYLCKNTNN' A
#
# COMPACT_ATOMS: atom_id res chain seq x y z
N MET A 1 11.19 12.70 12.09
CA MET A 1 10.92 13.08 10.70
C MET A 1 9.80 12.21 10.18
N ASN A 2 8.66 12.80 9.79
CA ASN A 2 7.53 12.05 9.25
C ASN A 2 7.58 12.16 7.72
N ILE A 3 7.86 11.04 7.06
CA ILE A 3 7.90 10.96 5.60
C ILE A 3 6.57 10.35 5.14
N THR A 4 5.81 11.12 4.38
CA THR A 4 4.58 10.65 3.74
C THR A 4 4.92 10.19 2.32
N ILE A 5 4.66 8.93 2.02
CA ILE A 5 4.83 8.35 0.68
C ILE A 5 3.44 8.01 0.14
N THR A 6 3.05 8.69 -0.93
CA THR A 6 1.84 8.33 -1.68
C THR A 6 2.17 7.16 -2.59
N LEU A 7 1.38 6.09 -2.51
CA LEU A 7 1.60 4.86 -3.25
C LEU A 7 0.38 4.62 -4.14
N HIS A 8 0.62 4.40 -5.42
CA HIS A 8 -0.40 4.08 -6.41
C HIS A 8 -0.25 2.63 -6.83
N CYS A 9 -1.37 1.95 -7.08
CA CYS A 9 -1.31 0.63 -7.69
C CYS A 9 -0.99 0.76 -9.20
N PRO A 10 -0.03 0.00 -9.73
CA PRO A 10 0.27 0.04 -11.16
C PRO A 10 -0.89 -0.43 -12.04
N ASP A 11 -1.71 -1.39 -11.57
CA ASP A 11 -2.82 -1.95 -12.35
C ASP A 11 -4.08 -1.08 -12.25
N CYS A 12 -4.43 -0.66 -11.03
CA CYS A 12 -5.71 -0.02 -10.72
C CYS A 12 -5.60 1.53 -10.70
N GLN A 13 -4.37 2.09 -10.74
CA GLN A 13 -3.99 3.51 -10.50
C GLN A 13 -4.53 4.15 -9.21
N SER A 14 -5.31 3.39 -8.43
CA SER A 14 -5.92 3.82 -7.19
C SER A 14 -4.90 3.99 -6.08
N ILE A 15 -5.17 4.98 -5.22
CA ILE A 15 -4.47 5.22 -3.96
C ILE A 15 -5.02 4.35 -2.81
N LYS A 16 -6.08 3.58 -3.06
CA LYS A 16 -6.70 2.71 -2.05
C LYS A 16 -5.83 1.48 -1.83
N ILE A 17 -4.84 1.62 -0.95
CA ILE A 17 -3.87 0.59 -0.65
C ILE A 17 -3.95 0.19 0.83
N LYS A 18 -4.11 -1.11 1.08
CA LYS A 18 -4.06 -1.67 2.43
C LYS A 18 -2.61 -1.99 2.79
N LYS A 19 -2.11 -1.32 3.83
CA LYS A 19 -0.82 -1.65 4.43
C LYS A 19 -0.98 -2.91 5.27
N ASN A 20 -0.21 -3.96 4.98
CA ASN A 20 -0.13 -5.09 5.92
C ASN A 20 0.64 -4.67 7.17
N GLY A 21 0.39 -5.30 8.32
CA GLY A 21 1.03 -4.94 9.58
C GLY A 21 2.57 -4.89 9.51
N LYS A 22 3.19 -4.27 10.53
CA LYS A 22 4.65 -4.14 10.62
C LYS A 22 5.28 -5.53 10.72
N LYS A 23 6.18 -5.86 9.79
CA LYS A 23 6.98 -7.09 9.84
C LYS A 23 8.31 -6.83 10.56
N VAL A 24 8.84 -7.87 11.22
CA VAL A 24 10.14 -7.83 11.90
C VAL A 24 11.28 -7.51 10.93
N SER A 25 11.17 -7.97 9.69
CA SER A 25 12.16 -7.72 8.62
C SER A 25 12.10 -6.34 8.00
N SER A 26 11.31 -5.41 8.54
CA SER A 26 11.06 -4.05 7.99
C SER A 26 10.49 -4.00 6.57
N LYS A 27 10.32 -5.15 5.90
CA LYS A 27 9.68 -5.25 4.59
C LYS A 27 8.19 -4.94 4.72
N GLN A 28 7.77 -3.87 4.07
CA GLN A 28 6.38 -3.44 4.03
C GLN A 28 5.72 -3.96 2.76
N ASN A 29 4.65 -4.75 2.92
CA ASN A 29 3.83 -5.20 1.79
C ASN A 29 2.54 -4.39 1.75
N TYR A 30 2.08 -4.11 0.54
CA TYR A 30 0.94 -3.27 0.22
C TYR A 30 0.00 -4.05 -0.71
N LEU A 31 -1.30 -3.97 -0.47
CA LEU A 31 -2.32 -4.63 -1.29
C LEU A 31 -3.24 -3.56 -1.91
N CYS A 32 -3.38 -3.49 -3.25
CA CYS A 32 -4.42 -2.66 -3.86
C CYS A 32 -5.77 -3.20 -3.38
N LYS A 33 -6.54 -2.34 -2.73
CA LYS A 33 -7.95 -2.60 -2.47
C LYS A 33 -8.70 -2.14 -3.71
N ASN A 34 -8.64 -2.97 -4.75
CA ASN A 34 -9.41 -2.74 -5.95
C ASN A 34 -10.89 -2.78 -5.56
N THR A 35 -11.65 -1.72 -5.86
CA THR A 35 -13.10 -1.69 -5.59
C THR A 35 -13.91 -2.45 -6.64
N ASN A 36 -13.24 -3.15 -7.56
CA ASN A 36 -13.86 -4.04 -8.53
C ASN A 36 -13.76 -5.49 -8.02
N ASN A 37 -14.80 -5.91 -7.28
CA ASN A 37 -15.07 -7.21 -6.63
C ASN A 37 -14.66 -7.34 -5.16
#